data_AF-A0A5B7V6I7-F1
#
_entry.id   AF-A0A5B7V6I7-F1
#
_cell.length_a   1.000
_cell.length_b   1.000
_cell.length_c   1.000
_cell.angle_alpha   90.00
_cell.angle_beta   90.00
_cell.angle_gamma   90.00
#
_symmetry.space_group_name_H-M   'P 1'
#
loop_
_entity.id
_entity.type
_entity.pdbx_description
1 polymer ?
#
loop_
_entity_poly.entity_id
_entity_poly.type
_entity_poly.pdbx_seq_one_letter_code
_entity_poly.pdbx_strand_id
1 'polypeptide(L)' 'MADEPVPGRLGVEMREAVFPDGTKGVITVRAGLPQAEVDALAAEVWTATPTKPDDTPAPRGPSAP' A
#
# COMPACT_ATOMS: atom_id res chain seq x y z
N MET A 1 13.12 20.24 29.63
CA MET A 1 12.72 19.08 28.82
C MET A 1 13.05 19.43 27.39
N ALA A 2 14.17 18.91 26.88
CA ALA A 2 14.51 19.04 25.47
C ALA A 2 13.89 17.84 24.78
N ASP A 3 12.92 18.10 23.91
CA ASP A 3 12.50 17.14 22.91
C ASP A 3 13.70 16.95 21.99
N GLU A 4 14.59 16.01 22.32
CA GLU A 4 15.71 15.65 21.47
C GLU A 4 15.09 15.14 20.16
N PRO A 5 15.41 15.73 19.00
CA PRO A 5 14.89 15.24 17.74
C PRO A 5 15.40 13.81 17.59
N VAL A 6 14.50 12.83 17.76
CA VAL A 6 14.81 11.42 17.61
C VAL A 6 15.56 11.29 16.30
N PRO A 7 16.83 10.83 16.29
CA PRO A 7 17.65 10.84 15.09
C PRO A 7 16.90 10.03 14.03
N GLY A 8 16.35 10.75 13.05
CA GLY A 8 15.54 10.17 12.01
C GLY A 8 16.34 9.04 11.40
N ARG A 9 15.84 7.80 11.51
CA ARG A 9 16.51 6.64 10.92
C ARG A 9 16.75 6.97 9.45
N LEU A 10 18.02 7.03 9.05
CA LEU A 10 18.37 7.35 7.67
C LEU A 10 18.07 6.11 6.81
N GLY A 11 17.18 6.25 5.83
CA GLY A 11 16.89 5.18 4.87
C GLY A 11 15.40 4.95 4.65
N VAL A 12 15.08 3.73 4.20
CA VAL A 12 13.72 3.22 4.04
C VAL A 12 13.50 2.05 4.99
N GLU A 13 12.30 1.96 5.58
CA GLU A 13 11.89 0.86 6.44
C GLU A 13 10.59 0.22 5.94
N MET A 14 10.44 -1.08 6.21
CA MET A 14 9.22 -1.82 5.93
C MET A 14 8.27 -1.64 7.12
N ARG A 15 7.08 -1.08 6.85
CA ARG A 15 6.04 -0.84 7.86
C ARG A 15 4.75 -1.50 7.45
N GLU A 16 4.07 -2.06 8.44
CA GLU A 16 2.68 -2.48 8.28
C GLU A 16 1.80 -1.24 8.16
N ALA A 17 0.89 -1.26 7.20
CA ALA A 17 -0.10 -0.21 6.94
C ALA A 17 -1.48 -0.83 6.77
N VAL A 18 -2.51 -0.06 7.12
CA VAL A 18 -3.90 -0.45 6.89
C VAL A 18 -4.38 0.22 5.61
N PHE A 19 -4.75 -0.59 4.63
CA PHE A 19 -5.33 -0.11 3.37
C PHE A 19 -6.80 0.31 3.57
N PRO A 20 -7.39 1.09 2.64
CA PRO A 20 -8.77 1.57 2.73
C PRO A 20 -9.84 0.48 2.79
N ASP A 21 -9.53 -0.74 2.34
CA ASP A 21 -10.39 -1.91 2.40
C ASP A 21 -10.35 -2.63 3.77
N GLY A 22 -9.54 -2.14 4.70
CA GLY A 22 -9.29 -2.75 6.02
C GLY A 22 -8.25 -3.87 5.99
N THR A 23 -7.67 -4.18 4.82
CA THR A 23 -6.59 -5.16 4.69
C THR A 23 -5.29 -4.57 5.22
N LYS A 24 -4.48 -5.41 5.89
CA LYS A 24 -3.14 -5.03 6.33
C LYS A 24 -2.12 -5.45 5.27
N GLY A 25 -1.20 -4.55 4.93
CA GLY A 25 -0.08 -4.84 4.06
C GLY A 25 1.22 -4.24 4.56
N VAL A 26 2.32 -4.63 3.94
CA VAL A 26 3.63 -4.07 4.23
C VAL A 26 4.03 -3.15 3.09
N ILE A 27 4.35 -1.90 3.41
CA ILE A 27 4.87 -0.93 2.46
C ILE A 27 6.26 -0.47 2.86
N THR A 28 7.05 -0.07 1.87
CA THR A 28 8.39 0.49 2.08
C THR A 28 8.28 2.01 2.13
N VAL A 29 8.58 2.60 3.28
CA VAL A 29 8.45 4.05 3.54
C VAL A 29 9.78 4.64 3.98
N ARG A 30 9.93 5.97 3.90
CA ARG A 30 11.08 6.64 4.52
C ARG A 30 11.08 6.40 6.02
N ALA A 31 12.24 6.10 6.56
CA ALA A 31 12.35 5.78 7.96
C ALA A 31 12.14 7.02 8.84
N GLY A 32 11.43 6.83 9.96
CA GLY A 32 10.98 7.91 10.84
C GLY A 32 9.64 8.57 10.47
N LEU A 33 8.91 8.05 9.47
CA LEU A 33 7.53 8.50 9.22
C LEU A 33 6.58 8.01 10.34
N PRO A 34 5.67 8.87 10.84
CA PRO A 34 4.65 8.45 11.78
C PRO A 34 3.63 7.53 11.10
N GLN A 35 3.01 6.63 11.88
CA GLN A 35 2.11 5.61 11.34
C GLN A 35 0.95 6.20 10.52
N ALA A 36 0.39 7.35 10.92
CA ALA A 36 -0.68 8.00 10.19
C ALA A 36 -0.28 8.39 8.75
N GLU A 37 0.98 8.82 8.55
CA GLU A 37 1.52 9.12 7.22
C GLU A 37 1.78 7.84 6.41
N VAL A 38 2.20 6.76 7.08
CA VAL A 38 2.35 5.44 6.47
C VAL A 38 1.00 4.93 5.94
N ASP A 39 -0.06 5.05 6.73
CA ASP A 39 -1.41 4.65 6.33
C ASP A 39 -1.96 5.54 5.19
N ALA A 40 -1.68 6.85 5.22
CA ALA A 40 -2.04 7.76 4.13
C ALA A 40 -1.33 7.39 2.82
N LEU A 41 -0.02 7.14 2.87
CA LEU A 41 0.75 6.69 1.69
C LEU A 41 0.26 5.34 1.16
N ALA A 42 -0.09 4.41 2.05
CA ALA A 42 -0.67 3.13 1.65
C ALA A 42 -2.00 3.33 0.91
N ALA A 43 -2.87 4.22 1.40
CA ALA A 43 -4.13 4.56 0.76
C ALA A 43 -3.95 5.24 -0.61
N GLU A 44 -2.98 6.14 -0.74
CA GLU A 44 -2.64 6.77 -2.02
C GLU A 44 -2.17 5.75 -3.05
N VAL A 45 -1.22 4.87 -2.68
CA VAL A 45 -0.72 3.80 -3.57
C VAL A 45 -1.85 2.84 -3.96
N TRP A 46 -2.67 2.45 -2.99
CA TRP A 46 -3.82 1.58 -3.24
C TRP A 46 -4.80 2.18 -4.24
N THR A 47 -5.15 3.46 -4.08
CA THR A 47 -6.07 4.18 -4.97
C THR A 47 -5.45 4.44 -6.35
N ALA A 48 -4.14 4.69 -6.40
CA ALA A 48 -3.40 4.92 -7.64
C ALA A 48 -3.11 3.64 -8.42
N THR A 49 -3.27 2.45 -7.82
CA THR A 49 -3.14 1.19 -8.53
C THR A 49 -4.36 1.03 -9.44
N PRO A 50 -4.22 1.11 -10.78
CA PRO A 50 -5.35 0.86 -11.65
C PRO A 50 -5.77 -0.59 -11.42
N THR A 51 -7.02 -0.80 -10.99
CA THR A 51 -7.69 -2.09 -11.12
C THR A 51 -7.60 -2.44 -12.60
N LYS A 52 -6.62 -3.27 -12.96
CA LYS A 52 -6.43 -3.70 -14.34
C LYS A 52 -7.76 -4.36 -14.74
N PRO A 53 -8.58 -3.78 -15.62
CA PRO A 53 -9.81 -4.42 -16.03
C PRO A 53 -9.44 -5.35 -17.19
N ASP A 54 -8.61 -6.36 -16.94
CA ASP A 54 -8.24 -7.33 -17.97
C ASP A 54 -7.77 -8.65 -17.34
N ASP A 55 -8.67 -9.28 -16.60
CA ASP A 55 -8.75 -10.74 -16.52
C ASP A 55 -10.24 -11.12 -16.49
N THR A 56 -10.97 -10.70 -17.53
CA THR A 56 -12.19 -11.43 -17.87
C THR A 56 -11.73 -12.63 -18.68
N PRO A 57 -11.74 -13.87 -18.14
CA PRO A 57 -11.67 -15.03 -19.01
C PRO A 57 -12.89 -14.93 -19.93
N ALA A 58 -12.65 -14.60 -21.20
CA ALA A 58 -13.70 -14.57 -22.21
C ALA A 58 -14.49 -15.89 -22.10
N PRO A 59 -15.83 -15.85 -21.98
CA PRO A 59 -16.62 -17.07 -21.92
C PRO A 59 -16.28 -17.86 -23.18
N ARG A 60 -15.66 -19.03 -23.00
CA ARG A 60 -15.45 -19.99 -24.10
C ARG A 60 -16.83 -20.23 -24.69
N GLY A 61 -17.05 -19.73 -25.90
CA GLY A 61 -18.30 -19.92 -26.63
C GLY A 61 -18.65 -21.41 -26.67
N PRO A 62 -19.94 -21.76 -26.73
CA PRO A 62 -20.35 -23.15 -26.65
C PRO A 62 -19.67 -23.94 -27.77
N SER A 63 -18.94 -25.00 -27.39
CA SER A 63 -18.61 -26.09 -28.31
C SER A 63 -19.91 -26.52 -28.98
N ALA A 64 -20.05 -26.21 -30.26
CA ALA A 64 -21.11 -26.78 -31.08
C ALA A 64 -20.82 -28.27 -31.31
N PRO A 65 -21.85 -29.13 -31.33
CA PRO A 65 -21.73 -30.57 -31.57
C PRO A 65 -21.34 -30.90 -33.02
#